data_AF-A0A0F2NA79-F1
#
_entry.id   AF-A0A0F2NA79-F1
#
_cell.length_a   1.000
_cell.length_b   1.000
_cell.length_c   1.000
_cell.angle_alpha   90.00
_cell.angle_beta   90.00
_cell.angle_gamma   90.00
#
_symmetry.space_group_name_H-M   'P 1'
#
loop_
_entity.id
_entity.type
_entity.pdbx_description
1 polymer ?
#
loop_
_entity_poly.entity_id
_entity_poly.type
_entity_poly.pdbx_seq_one_letter_code
_entity_poly.pdbx_strand_id
1 'polypeptide(L)'
;MDSEMTGDPQQIFKTCPMCAEMWISMDAFLEDPFLVFNGYQANFGTIEQGFFYFSHETAECGSTMVIKTQAFLSLYSGRRYTGIKTLSKECPRLCLDRTKLIRCQAHCEYAFVREVSQIIMDRAQKTVKLFPDPRRK
;
A
#
# COMPACT_ATOMS: atom_id res chain seq x y z
N MET A 1 24.18 17.61 37.47
CA MET A 1 24.26 17.97 36.04
C MET A 1 24.59 16.68 35.35
N ASP A 2 23.63 16.08 34.66
CA ASP A 2 23.83 15.11 33.57
C ASP A 2 22.45 14.92 32.94
N SER A 3 22.19 15.75 31.93
CA SER A 3 20.99 15.69 31.11
C SER A 3 21.26 14.70 29.98
N GLU A 4 20.94 13.42 30.20
CA GLU A 4 20.94 12.43 29.14
C GLU A 4 19.70 12.64 28.24
N MET A 5 19.91 13.37 27.15
CA MET A 5 19.06 13.33 25.97
C MET A 5 19.38 12.05 25.18
N THR A 6 18.65 10.96 25.43
CA THR A 6 18.62 9.82 24.50
C THR A 6 17.45 10.02 23.55
N GLY A 7 17.75 10.49 22.33
CA GLY A 7 16.78 10.63 21.25
C GLY A 7 16.10 9.30 20.92
N ASP A 8 14.78 9.35 20.74
CA ASP A 8 13.95 8.23 20.31
C ASP A 8 14.53 7.63 19.00
N PRO A 9 14.72 6.30 18.90
CA PRO A 9 15.16 5.70 17.64
C PRO A 9 14.13 6.02 16.56
N GLN A 10 14.57 6.72 15.52
CA GLN A 10 13.73 7.06 14.37
C GLN A 10 13.18 5.76 13.77
N GLN A 11 11.90 5.50 14.02
CA GLN A 11 11.28 4.22 13.67
C GLN A 11 11.14 4.10 12.16
N ILE A 12 12.05 3.36 11.53
CA ILE A 12 12.02 3.08 10.08
C ILE A 12 10.70 2.37 9.74
N PHE A 13 9.98 2.90 8.75
CA PHE A 13 8.74 2.29 8.27
C PHE A 13 9.01 1.02 7.46
N LYS A 14 9.94 1.09 6.52
CA LYS A 14 10.31 -0.05 5.67
C LYS A 14 11.74 0.10 5.15
N THR A 15 12.37 -1.05 4.90
CA THR A 15 13.66 -1.14 4.20
C THR A 15 13.52 -2.08 3.01
N CYS A 16 14.10 -1.70 1.87
CA CYS A 16 14.17 -2.55 0.70
C CYS A 16 15.11 -3.72 0.97
N PRO A 17 14.67 -4.98 0.85
CA PRO A 17 15.51 -6.14 1.17
C PRO A 17 16.66 -6.35 0.17
N MET A 18 16.62 -5.71 -1.00
CA MET A 18 17.60 -5.92 -2.08
C MET A 18 18.65 -4.81 -2.15
N CYS A 19 18.24 -3.53 -2.09
CA CYS A 19 19.17 -2.40 -2.20
C CYS A 19 19.36 -1.61 -0.90
N ALA A 20 18.72 -2.04 0.20
CA ALA A 20 18.78 -1.41 1.51
C ALA A 20 18.24 0.03 1.59
N GLU A 21 17.54 0.53 0.55
CA GLU A 21 16.81 1.81 0.61
C GLU A 21 15.87 1.85 1.82
N MET A 22 15.82 2.98 2.52
CA MET A 22 15.11 3.11 3.79
C MET A 22 14.05 4.20 3.72
N TRP A 23 12.80 3.82 4.00
CA TRP A 23 11.71 4.76 4.14
C TRP A 23 11.41 4.99 5.62
N ILE A 24 11.61 6.22 6.09
CA ILE A 24 11.41 6.60 7.49
C ILE A 24 9.92 6.75 7.88
N SER A 25 9.04 6.90 6.91
CA SER A 25 7.60 7.04 7.13
C SER A 25 6.79 6.40 6.00
N MET A 26 5.50 6.15 6.27
CA MET A 26 4.56 5.70 5.24
C MET A 26 4.45 6.71 4.10
N ASP A 27 4.50 8.01 4.39
CA ASP A 27 4.45 9.05 3.36
C ASP A 27 5.71 9.00 2.48
N ALA A 28 6.91 8.91 3.07
CA ALA A 28 8.15 8.75 2.31
C ALA A 28 8.13 7.49 1.42
N PHE A 29 7.54 6.39 1.92
CA PHE A 29 7.36 5.17 1.14
C PHE A 29 6.39 5.37 -0.04
N LEU A 30 5.27 6.07 0.16
CA LEU A 30 4.27 6.26 -0.90
C LEU A 30 4.63 7.38 -1.88
N GLU A 31 5.58 8.24 -1.50
CA GLU A 31 6.11 9.32 -2.33
C GLU A 31 7.32 8.88 -3.16
N ASP A 32 7.87 7.69 -2.95
CA ASP A 32 8.97 7.17 -3.75
C ASP A 32 8.54 6.94 -5.22
N PRO A 33 9.16 7.62 -6.20
CA PRO A 33 8.80 7.47 -7.60
C PRO A 33 9.07 6.06 -8.12
N PHE A 34 10.02 5.33 -7.55
CA PHE A 34 10.47 4.01 -7.98
C PHE A 34 9.63 2.88 -7.38
N LEU A 35 8.72 3.16 -6.46
CA LEU A 35 7.78 2.17 -5.94
C LEU A 35 6.57 2.01 -6.87
N VAL A 36 6.28 0.77 -7.22
CA VAL A 36 5.14 0.36 -8.05
C VAL A 36 4.20 -0.49 -7.20
N PHE A 37 2.96 -0.05 -7.04
CA PHE A 37 1.94 -0.83 -6.35
C PHE A 37 1.33 -1.88 -7.28
N ASN A 38 1.68 -3.14 -7.05
CA ASN A 38 1.41 -4.24 -7.99
C ASN A 38 0.13 -5.01 -7.70
N GLY A 39 -0.37 -4.96 -6.46
CA GLY A 39 -1.47 -5.83 -6.11
C GLY A 39 -1.91 -5.78 -4.66
N TYR A 40 -3.08 -6.36 -4.44
CA TYR A 40 -3.69 -6.55 -3.13
C TYR A 40 -4.23 -7.98 -3.00
N GLN A 41 -3.78 -8.71 -1.98
CA GLN A 41 -4.35 -9.99 -1.57
C GLN A 41 -5.22 -9.80 -0.33
N ALA A 42 -6.53 -10.01 -0.49
CA ALA A 42 -7.47 -9.94 0.62
C ALA A 42 -7.30 -11.12 1.57
N ASN A 43 -7.48 -10.86 2.87
CA ASN A 43 -7.66 -11.88 3.88
C ASN A 43 -9.14 -11.86 4.32
N PHE A 44 -9.89 -12.92 4.02
CA PHE A 44 -11.33 -13.00 4.26
C PHE A 44 -11.73 -13.36 5.71
N GLY A 45 -10.81 -13.28 6.66
CA GLY A 45 -11.07 -13.40 8.09
C GLY A 45 -10.67 -12.16 8.89
N THR A 46 -9.60 -11.48 8.50
CA THR A 46 -9.12 -10.27 9.18
C THR A 46 -8.54 -9.30 8.18
N ILE A 47 -9.19 -8.16 8.00
CA ILE A 47 -8.86 -7.19 6.95
C ILE A 47 -7.43 -6.65 7.09
N GLU A 48 -6.97 -6.47 8.32
CA GLU A 48 -5.63 -6.01 8.71
C GLU A 48 -4.52 -6.99 8.31
N GLN A 49 -4.87 -8.27 8.09
CA GLN A 49 -3.95 -9.33 7.71
C GLN A 49 -3.89 -9.56 6.19
N GLY A 50 -4.54 -8.71 5.41
CA GLY A 50 -4.34 -8.66 3.96
C GLY A 50 -2.92 -8.19 3.61
N PHE A 51 -2.57 -8.32 2.33
CA PHE A 51 -1.25 -7.92 1.83
C PHE A 51 -1.32 -6.96 0.66
N PHE A 52 -0.56 -5.89 0.74
CA PHE A 52 -0.22 -5.01 -0.38
C PHE A 52 1.16 -5.35 -0.91
N TYR A 53 1.27 -5.38 -2.24
CA TYR A 53 2.47 -5.74 -2.97
C TYR A 53 3.06 -4.50 -3.63
N PHE A 54 4.33 -4.23 -3.36
CA PHE A 54 5.07 -3.11 -3.94
C PHE A 54 6.37 -3.62 -4.58
N SER A 55 6.68 -3.21 -5.80
CA SER A 55 8.01 -3.42 -6.39
C SER A 55 8.82 -2.15 -6.28
N HIS A 56 10.05 -2.25 -5.79
CA HIS A 56 11.01 -1.16 -5.91
C HIS A 56 11.78 -1.38 -7.22
N GLU A 57 11.52 -0.51 -8.19
CA GLU A 57 12.00 -0.62 -9.57
C GLU A 57 12.98 0.52 -9.88
N THR A 58 14.26 0.26 -9.67
CA THR A 58 15.37 1.12 -10.08
C THR A 58 16.27 0.34 -11.05
N ALA A 59 17.30 0.99 -11.60
CA ALA A 59 18.29 0.28 -12.44
C ALA A 59 19.02 -0.84 -11.69
N GLU A 60 19.09 -0.76 -10.36
CA GLU A 60 19.84 -1.67 -9.49
C GLU A 60 18.93 -2.50 -8.58
N CYS A 61 17.61 -2.27 -8.61
CA CYS A 61 16.64 -2.95 -7.77
C CYS A 61 15.38 -3.33 -8.55
N GLY A 62 14.92 -4.57 -8.37
CA GLY A 62 13.63 -5.06 -8.90
C GLY A 62 12.87 -5.87 -7.85
N SER A 63 13.11 -5.61 -6.57
CA SER A 63 12.58 -6.44 -5.48
C SER A 63 11.10 -6.14 -5.22
N THR A 64 10.32 -7.20 -4.96
CA THR A 64 8.95 -7.08 -4.49
C THR A 64 8.90 -7.21 -2.97
N MET A 65 8.27 -6.23 -2.34
CA MET A 65 7.96 -6.20 -0.92
C MET A 65 6.48 -6.46 -0.70
N VAL A 66 6.21 -7.26 0.33
CA VAL A 66 4.86 -7.50 0.83
C VAL A 66 4.71 -6.78 2.16
N ILE A 67 3.65 -6.00 2.30
CA ILE A 67 3.35 -5.23 3.50
C ILE A 67 1.90 -5.51 3.91
N LYS A 68 1.66 -5.67 5.22
CA LYS A 68 0.31 -5.85 5.74
C LYS A 68 -0.55 -4.63 5.42
N THR A 69 -1.80 -4.87 5.02
CA THR A 69 -2.78 -3.80 4.76
C THR A 69 -2.96 -2.88 5.96
N GLN A 70 -2.86 -3.42 7.18
CA GLN A 70 -2.95 -2.66 8.43
C GLN A 70 -2.14 -1.36 8.44
N ALA A 71 -0.95 -1.39 7.85
CA ALA A 71 -0.04 -0.23 7.80
C ALA A 71 -0.64 0.97 7.04
N PHE A 72 -1.64 0.73 6.18
CA PHE A 72 -2.19 1.71 5.26
C PHE A 72 -3.68 1.99 5.47
N LEU A 73 -4.37 1.24 6.35
CA LEU A 73 -5.82 1.40 6.53
C LEU A 73 -6.21 2.80 7.07
N SER A 74 -5.28 3.48 7.74
CA SER A 74 -5.43 4.86 8.22
C SER A 74 -5.51 5.89 7.08
N LEU A 75 -5.07 5.55 5.86
CA LEU A 75 -5.21 6.43 4.69
C LEU A 75 -6.67 6.71 4.35
N TYR A 76 -7.58 5.81 4.71
CA TYR A 76 -9.01 5.94 4.41
C TYR A 76 -9.82 6.35 5.64
N SER A 77 -10.34 7.57 5.59
CA SER A 77 -11.23 8.18 6.58
C SER A 77 -12.71 8.18 6.17
N GLY A 78 -13.04 7.58 5.03
CA GLY A 78 -14.40 7.53 4.50
C GLY A 78 -15.29 6.46 5.14
N ARG A 79 -16.47 6.25 4.55
CA ARG A 79 -17.47 5.30 5.03
C ARG A 79 -16.96 3.85 4.97
N ARG A 80 -17.13 3.12 6.07
CA ARG A 80 -16.91 1.66 6.14
C ARG A 80 -18.26 0.95 6.22
N TYR A 81 -18.39 -0.16 5.50
CA TYR A 81 -19.54 -1.03 5.57
C TYR A 81 -19.23 -2.21 6.50
N THR A 82 -20.24 -2.79 7.14
CA THR A 82 -20.08 -3.96 8.02
C THR A 82 -20.59 -5.26 7.38
N GLY A 83 -21.29 -5.17 6.25
CA GLY A 83 -21.85 -6.35 5.57
C GLY A 83 -20.82 -7.10 4.75
N ILE A 84 -20.73 -8.42 4.90
CA ILE A 84 -19.92 -9.27 4.03
C ILE A 84 -20.75 -9.66 2.80
N LYS A 85 -20.29 -9.24 1.62
CA LYS A 85 -20.91 -9.59 0.32
C LYS A 85 -20.07 -10.56 -0.49
N THR A 86 -18.98 -11.08 0.05
CA THR A 86 -18.06 -12.01 -0.62
C THR A 86 -18.84 -13.18 -1.25
N LEU A 87 -18.59 -13.44 -2.55
CA LEU A 87 -19.25 -14.48 -3.37
C LEU A 87 -20.77 -14.34 -3.57
N SER A 88 -21.43 -13.33 -3.01
CA SER A 88 -22.84 -13.04 -3.29
C SER A 88 -23.08 -12.58 -4.73
N LYS A 89 -24.36 -12.46 -5.12
CA LYS A 89 -24.75 -11.92 -6.44
C LYS A 89 -24.29 -10.46 -6.65
N GLU A 90 -24.14 -9.70 -5.57
CA GLU A 90 -23.65 -8.32 -5.59
C GLU A 90 -22.12 -8.23 -5.65
N CYS A 91 -21.40 -9.35 -5.51
CA CYS A 91 -19.94 -9.37 -5.45
C CYS A 91 -19.31 -9.38 -6.85
N PRO A 92 -18.53 -8.35 -7.23
CA PRO A 92 -17.79 -8.38 -8.49
C PRO A 92 -16.56 -9.30 -8.43
N ARG A 93 -16.30 -9.94 -7.28
CA ARG A 93 -15.17 -10.87 -7.04
C ARG A 93 -13.78 -10.27 -7.27
N LEU A 94 -13.67 -8.93 -7.22
CA LEU A 94 -12.40 -8.23 -7.38
C LEU A 94 -11.37 -8.67 -6.36
N CYS A 95 -11.76 -8.92 -5.10
CA CYS A 95 -10.85 -9.37 -4.03
C CYS A 95 -10.19 -10.76 -4.29
N LEU A 96 -10.70 -11.53 -5.25
CA LEU A 96 -10.11 -12.82 -5.66
C LEU A 96 -9.00 -12.65 -6.70
N ASP A 97 -8.86 -11.45 -7.25
CA ASP A 97 -7.87 -11.12 -8.27
C ASP A 97 -6.93 -10.04 -7.73
N ARG A 98 -5.68 -10.42 -7.50
CA ARG A 98 -4.70 -9.55 -6.84
C ARG A 98 -4.33 -8.33 -7.67
N THR A 99 -4.41 -8.42 -9.00
CA THR A 99 -3.98 -7.35 -9.91
C THR A 99 -5.13 -6.39 -10.26
N LYS A 100 -6.38 -6.79 -10.01
CA LYS A 100 -7.55 -5.91 -10.17
C LYS A 100 -7.67 -4.93 -9.03
N LEU A 101 -6.96 -3.81 -9.14
CA LEU A 101 -6.88 -2.77 -8.11
C LEU A 101 -8.01 -1.74 -8.13
N ILE A 102 -8.99 -1.89 -9.01
CA ILE A 102 -10.13 -0.96 -9.15
C ILE A 102 -11.04 -0.92 -7.90
N ARG A 103 -11.80 0.17 -7.76
CA ARG A 103 -12.81 0.35 -6.70
C ARG A 103 -13.86 -0.76 -6.75
N CYS A 104 -14.35 -1.16 -5.57
CA CYS A 104 -15.45 -2.11 -5.44
C CYS A 104 -16.76 -1.35 -5.17
N GLN A 105 -17.75 -1.52 -6.05
CA GLN A 105 -19.06 -0.86 -5.91
C GLN A 105 -20.01 -1.58 -4.95
N ALA A 106 -19.66 -2.78 -4.47
CA ALA A 106 -20.47 -3.49 -3.50
C ALA A 106 -20.37 -2.82 -2.12
N HIS A 107 -21.49 -2.69 -1.41
CA HIS A 107 -21.52 -2.28 0.01
C HIS A 107 -21.01 -3.44 0.89
N CYS A 108 -19.73 -3.71 0.75
CA CYS A 108 -19.02 -4.83 1.35
C CYS A 108 -17.99 -4.31 2.35
N GLU A 109 -17.79 -5.02 3.45
CA GLU A 109 -16.77 -4.72 4.46
C GLU A 109 -15.36 -4.60 3.86
N TYR A 110 -15.06 -5.39 2.83
CA TYR A 110 -13.76 -5.36 2.14
C TYR A 110 -13.60 -4.22 1.13
N ALA A 111 -14.67 -3.47 0.83
CA ALA A 111 -14.65 -2.44 -0.22
C ALA A 111 -13.70 -1.29 0.13
N PHE A 112 -13.59 -0.91 1.41
CA PHE A 112 -12.76 0.24 1.79
C PHE A 112 -11.26 -0.02 1.58
N VAL A 113 -10.80 -1.28 1.64
CA VAL A 113 -9.39 -1.61 1.34
C VAL A 113 -9.07 -1.33 -0.12
N ARG A 114 -10.08 -1.43 -1.00
CA ARG A 114 -9.95 -1.00 -2.41
C ARG A 114 -9.88 0.52 -2.53
N GLU A 115 -10.56 1.29 -1.68
CA GLU A 115 -10.34 2.75 -1.63
C GLU A 115 -8.91 3.10 -1.15
N VAL A 116 -8.37 2.37 -0.17
CA VAL A 116 -6.96 2.51 0.22
C VAL A 116 -6.03 2.22 -0.96
N SER A 117 -6.31 1.18 -1.75
CA SER A 117 -5.56 0.88 -2.98
C SER A 117 -5.58 2.05 -3.97
N GLN A 118 -6.70 2.76 -4.10
CA GLN A 118 -6.80 3.94 -4.97
C GLN A 118 -5.97 5.10 -4.44
N ILE A 119 -6.02 5.38 -3.14
CA ILE A 119 -5.23 6.45 -2.52
C ILE A 119 -3.72 6.22 -2.74
N ILE A 120 -3.27 4.96 -2.61
CA ILE A 120 -1.89 4.55 -2.90
C ILE A 120 -1.54 4.83 -4.36
N MET A 121 -2.38 4.38 -5.31
CA MET A 121 -2.14 4.61 -6.74
C MET A 121 -2.13 6.09 -7.11
N ASP A 122 -3.04 6.89 -6.56
CA ASP A 122 -3.13 8.33 -6.80
C ASP A 122 -1.88 9.06 -6.31
N ARG A 123 -1.30 8.64 -5.19
CA ARG A 123 -0.03 9.18 -4.68
C ARG A 123 1.15 8.80 -5.60
N ALA A 124 1.26 7.53 -5.98
CA ALA A 124 2.32 7.07 -6.88
C ALA A 124 2.29 7.80 -8.24
N GLN A 125 1.10 8.02 -8.81
CA GLN A 125 0.94 8.75 -10.08
C GLN A 125 1.36 10.22 -9.97
N LYS A 126 1.13 10.88 -8.83
CA LYS A 126 1.56 12.27 -8.62
C LYS A 126 3.08 12.37 -8.65
N THR A 127 3.78 11.45 -7.99
CA THR A 127 5.24 11.48 -7.97
C THR A 127 5.83 11.27 -9.37
N VAL A 128 5.31 10.30 -10.14
CA VAL A 128 5.81 10.04 -11.51
C VAL A 128 5.65 11.26 -12.42
N LYS A 129 4.58 12.03 -12.27
CA LYS A 129 4.38 13.26 -13.04
C LYS A 129 5.40 14.36 -12.69
N LEU A 130 5.81 14.43 -11.43
CA LEU A 130 6.77 15.41 -10.96
C LEU A 130 8.21 15.03 -11.30
N PHE A 131 8.50 13.73 -11.34
CA PHE A 131 9.83 13.18 -11.61
C PHE A 131 9.73 12.08 -12.67
N PRO A 132 9.56 12.43 -13.96
CA PRO A 132 9.56 11.45 -15.03
C PRO A 132 10.97 10.86 -15.18
N ASP A 133 11.16 9.58 -14.84
CA ASP A 133 12.44 8.90 -15.08
C ASP A 133 12.56 8.53 -16.58
N PRO A 134 13.56 9.06 -17.31
CA PRO A 134 13.80 8.67 -18.70
C PRO A 134 14.17 7.19 -18.91
N ARG A 135 14.39 6.42 -17.83
CA ARG A 135 14.73 4.98 -17.86
C ARG A 135 13.54 4.06 -17.58
N ARG A 136 12.38 4.59 -17.18
CA ARG A 136 11.14 3.80 -17.15
C ARG A 136 10.66 3.61 -18.58
N LYS A 137 10.79 2.39 -19.09
CA LYS A 137 10.28 2.00 -20.42
C LYS A 137 8.77 2.05 -20.47
#